data_AF-A0AAU4ZS79-F1
#
_entry.id   AF-A0AAU4ZS79-F1
#
_cell.length_a   1.000
_cell.length_b   1.000
_cell.length_c   1.000
_cell.angle_alpha   90.00
_cell.angle_beta   90.00
_cell.angle_gamma   90.00
#
_symmetry.space_group_name_H-M   'P 1'
#
loop_
_entity.id
_entity.type
_entity.pdbx_description
1 polymer ?
#
loop_
_entity_poly.entity_id
_entity_poly.type
_entity_poly.pdbx_seq_one_letter_code
_entity_poly.pdbx_strand_id
1 'polypeptide(L)'
;MPDDSRARQRTGTGLGLLLALVLGAVLLTALPEDDGREGSCRARTVESWAADRDLTGEFARYGDDASRADDWTGGDGTHSVRLPDGRVLWLFSDTYLGQVYRPPNPAGESYAWRDTTAPLVRNSAVVMDDGRLQRTLPAPLFADPAPGQWRWPVAARVEPRSPGSSEQVVRVVLWTRTTGTYPWIYGVPTATEVATLSLPDLRLEGIVRVLDQQRVEDPAKRVLFGTTALTDDGDWTYVFGGDDARAAAQPASKAYVARVPRGRLADPGAWRYWDGERWTIPSLMKPVLGDGGRKGVGSAFTVAREGGTYVLFTMAAGAEGLTTITSYWACSPTGPWHGPGKGFSPPLPEQGAGVAAYNPQLHPTVSRGRLVLSYDVNWLDANGGVTAQANLSRNVSLYRPRFVTLRLGPG
;
A
#
# COMPACT_ATOMS: atom_id res chain seq x y z
N MET A 1 81.80 57.39 25.94
CA MET A 1 82.72 57.19 24.79
C MET A 1 83.03 55.70 24.68
N PRO A 2 83.21 55.17 23.46
CA PRO A 2 82.35 54.12 22.90
C PRO A 2 82.86 52.68 23.07
N ASP A 3 81.99 51.78 22.59
CA ASP A 3 82.16 50.40 22.11
C ASP A 3 82.58 49.29 23.09
N ASP A 4 81.72 48.27 23.22
CA ASP A 4 81.85 47.12 22.31
C ASP A 4 80.57 46.25 22.20
N SER A 5 80.59 45.42 21.17
CA SER A 5 79.52 44.80 20.39
C SER A 5 78.87 43.50 20.94
N ARG A 6 77.62 43.21 20.46
CA ARG A 6 77.17 41.96 19.77
C ARG A 6 75.73 41.47 20.10
N ALA A 7 75.04 41.12 19.00
CA ALA A 7 74.14 39.97 18.77
C ALA A 7 72.92 39.70 19.69
N ARG A 8 71.71 39.82 19.13
CA ARG A 8 70.81 38.68 18.75
C ARG A 8 69.46 39.19 18.22
N GLN A 9 68.91 38.44 17.26
CA GLN A 9 67.76 38.79 16.43
C GLN A 9 66.38 38.56 17.12
N ARG A 10 65.48 39.47 16.71
CA ARG A 10 64.02 39.63 16.90
C ARG A 10 63.20 38.38 16.49
N THR A 11 62.27 37.88 17.31
CA THR A 11 60.84 38.24 17.53
C THR A 11 59.89 38.14 16.31
N GLY A 12 58.87 37.28 16.43
CA GLY A 12 57.46 37.69 16.37
C GLY A 12 56.66 37.52 15.06
N THR A 13 55.80 36.49 15.05
CA THR A 13 54.37 36.45 14.63
C THR A 13 53.86 37.10 13.32
N GLY A 14 53.12 36.31 12.52
CA GLY A 14 51.92 36.79 11.80
C GLY A 14 51.61 36.17 10.41
N LEU A 15 50.64 35.23 10.37
CA LEU A 15 49.63 34.92 9.33
C LEU A 15 49.97 34.87 7.81
N GLY A 16 49.65 33.75 7.14
CA GLY A 16 49.25 33.75 5.72
C GLY A 16 49.54 32.50 4.87
N LEU A 17 48.54 31.62 4.72
CA LEU A 17 48.18 30.77 3.54
C LEU A 17 49.13 29.71 2.93
N LEU A 18 48.54 28.50 2.83
CA LEU A 18 48.57 27.48 1.75
C LEU A 18 49.56 26.28 1.78
N LEU A 19 48.90 25.11 1.79
CA LEU A 19 49.12 23.86 1.04
C LEU A 19 49.84 22.63 1.66
N ALA A 20 49.09 21.52 1.59
CA ALA A 20 49.45 20.10 1.39
C ALA A 20 50.18 19.34 2.53
N LEU A 21 49.52 18.42 3.26
CA LEU A 21 49.12 17.01 2.97
C LEU A 21 50.19 15.96 3.34
N VAL A 22 49.71 14.87 3.97
CA VAL A 22 50.26 13.48 4.09
C VAL A 22 50.76 13.02 5.48
N LEU A 23 49.83 12.35 6.19
CA LEU A 23 49.81 10.95 6.71
C LEU A 23 50.87 10.37 7.69
N GLY A 24 50.33 9.62 8.66
CA GLY A 24 50.87 8.38 9.27
C GLY A 24 51.29 8.54 10.74
N ALA A 25 50.94 7.71 11.73
CA ALA A 25 50.20 6.44 11.86
C ALA A 25 49.73 6.36 13.35
N VAL A 26 48.82 5.50 13.80
CA VAL A 26 49.12 4.14 14.33
C VAL A 26 47.80 3.44 14.75
N LEU A 27 47.73 2.14 14.42
CA LEU A 27 46.90 1.00 14.85
C LEU A 27 45.91 1.15 16.01
N LEU A 28 44.76 0.44 15.93
CA LEU A 28 44.40 -0.67 16.83
C LEU A 28 43.15 -1.46 16.38
N THR A 29 43.33 -2.80 16.41
CA THR A 29 42.36 -3.91 16.59
C THR A 29 41.24 -4.16 15.57
N ALA A 30 41.45 -5.23 14.80
CA ALA A 30 40.42 -5.98 14.11
C ALA A 30 39.57 -6.80 15.10
N LEU A 31 38.25 -6.62 15.04
CA LEU A 31 37.26 -7.63 15.41
C LEU A 31 36.62 -8.14 14.11
N PRO A 32 36.29 -9.43 13.97
CA PRO A 32 35.53 -9.89 12.83
C PRO A 32 34.09 -9.42 13.03
N GLU A 33 33.71 -8.33 12.36
CA GLU A 33 32.31 -8.06 12.08
C GLU A 33 31.81 -9.16 11.14
N ASP A 34 30.96 -10.02 11.67
CA ASP A 34 30.16 -10.95 10.89
C ASP A 34 29.11 -10.13 10.14
N ASP A 35 29.56 -9.46 9.07
CA ASP A 35 28.73 -8.73 8.12
C ASP A 35 27.91 -9.74 7.30
N GLY A 36 26.83 -10.23 7.91
CA GLY A 36 25.66 -10.68 7.19
C GLY A 36 25.12 -9.51 6.38
N ARG A 37 25.69 -9.25 5.20
CA ARG A 37 25.30 -8.18 4.28
C ARG A 37 23.83 -8.30 3.90
N GLU A 38 22.96 -7.67 4.68
CA GLU A 38 21.76 -7.05 4.12
C GLU A 38 22.23 -6.14 2.97
N GLY A 39 21.56 -6.23 1.82
CA GLY A 39 21.95 -5.46 0.64
C GLY A 39 22.09 -3.98 0.97
N SER A 40 23.22 -3.37 0.59
CA SER A 40 23.43 -1.94 0.75
C SER A 40 22.25 -1.19 0.10
N CYS A 41 21.60 -0.27 0.82
CA CYS A 41 20.55 0.56 0.23
C CYS A 41 21.04 1.26 -1.04
N ARG A 42 20.24 1.22 -2.11
CA ARG A 42 20.53 1.87 -3.40
C ARG A 42 19.26 2.48 -3.96
N ALA A 43 19.39 3.51 -4.79
CA ALA A 43 18.27 4.06 -5.52
C ALA A 43 17.59 2.97 -6.36
N ARG A 44 16.26 2.91 -6.29
CA ARG A 44 15.44 1.94 -7.02
C ARG A 44 14.30 2.64 -7.73
N THR A 45 14.04 2.23 -8.97
CA THR A 45 12.86 2.65 -9.74
C THR A 45 12.37 1.51 -10.63
N VAL A 46 11.19 1.69 -11.24
CA VAL A 46 10.63 0.72 -12.20
C VAL A 46 11.47 0.77 -13.48
N GLU A 47 12.25 -0.29 -13.73
CA GLU A 47 13.04 -0.45 -14.96
C GLU A 47 12.15 -0.92 -16.11
N SER A 48 11.29 -1.90 -15.85
CA SER A 48 10.37 -2.44 -16.85
C SER A 48 9.14 -3.06 -16.19
N TRP A 49 8.05 -3.10 -16.96
CA TRP A 49 6.80 -3.74 -16.56
C TRP A 49 6.16 -4.48 -17.73
N ALA A 50 5.31 -5.45 -17.44
CA ALA A 50 4.50 -6.16 -18.43
C ALA A 50 3.14 -6.55 -17.84
N ALA A 51 2.09 -6.53 -18.65
CA ALA A 51 0.78 -7.04 -18.24
C ALA A 51 0.86 -8.52 -17.86
N ASP A 52 0.31 -8.88 -16.70
CA ASP A 52 0.16 -10.27 -16.26
C ASP A 52 -1.22 -10.76 -16.71
N ARG A 53 -1.25 -11.33 -17.92
CA ARG A 53 -2.47 -11.79 -18.57
C ARG A 53 -3.04 -13.05 -17.92
N ASP A 54 -2.18 -13.88 -17.33
CA ASP A 54 -2.59 -15.15 -16.74
C ASP A 54 -3.37 -14.89 -15.45
N LEU A 55 -2.82 -14.07 -14.55
CA LEU A 55 -3.50 -13.74 -13.30
C LEU A 55 -4.74 -12.88 -13.56
N THR A 56 -4.66 -11.90 -14.48
CA THR A 56 -5.84 -11.12 -14.90
C THR A 56 -6.92 -12.02 -15.50
N GLY A 57 -6.53 -12.98 -16.33
CA GLY A 57 -7.44 -13.96 -16.94
C GLY A 57 -8.06 -14.92 -15.93
N GLU A 58 -7.35 -15.28 -14.87
CA GLU A 58 -7.87 -16.13 -13.80
C GLU A 58 -9.00 -15.45 -13.01
N PHE A 59 -8.86 -14.16 -12.70
CA PHE A 59 -9.93 -13.37 -12.10
C PHE A 59 -11.13 -13.20 -13.03
N ALA A 60 -10.90 -13.01 -14.33
CA ALA A 60 -11.99 -12.98 -15.30
C ALA A 60 -12.72 -14.34 -15.38
N ARG A 61 -11.98 -15.44 -15.49
CA ARG A 61 -12.51 -16.81 -15.51
C ARG A 61 -13.37 -17.08 -14.27
N TYR A 62 -12.87 -16.74 -13.09
CA TYR A 62 -13.59 -16.97 -11.84
C TYR A 62 -14.87 -16.13 -11.77
N GLY A 63 -14.77 -14.83 -12.08
CA GLY A 63 -15.92 -13.92 -12.01
C GLY A 63 -16.96 -14.12 -13.12
N ASP A 64 -16.60 -14.76 -14.24
CA ASP A 64 -17.52 -15.11 -15.33
C ASP A 64 -18.17 -16.49 -15.15
N ASP A 65 -17.78 -17.23 -14.10
CA ASP A 65 -18.34 -18.53 -13.80
C ASP A 65 -19.76 -18.40 -13.23
N ALA A 66 -20.76 -18.60 -14.10
CA ALA A 66 -22.17 -18.54 -13.73
C ALA A 66 -22.69 -19.82 -13.03
N SER A 67 -21.82 -20.76 -12.65
CA SER A 67 -22.24 -21.98 -11.93
C SER A 67 -22.65 -21.70 -10.47
N ARG A 68 -22.23 -20.57 -9.90
CA ARG A 68 -22.51 -20.16 -8.53
C ARG A 68 -23.01 -18.72 -8.51
N ALA A 69 -24.12 -18.48 -7.82
CA ALA A 69 -24.82 -17.19 -7.82
C ALA A 69 -24.43 -16.28 -6.65
N ASP A 70 -23.55 -16.72 -5.75
CA ASP A 70 -23.07 -15.99 -4.58
C ASP A 70 -21.55 -15.74 -4.62
N ASP A 71 -20.92 -16.06 -5.75
CA ASP A 71 -19.49 -15.86 -5.95
C ASP A 71 -19.12 -14.40 -6.22
N TRP A 72 -17.85 -14.11 -5.97
CA TRP A 72 -17.19 -12.89 -6.38
C TRP A 72 -17.24 -12.73 -7.91
N THR A 73 -17.66 -11.58 -8.39
CA THR A 73 -17.70 -11.25 -9.84
C THR A 73 -16.93 -9.97 -10.19
N GLY A 74 -16.47 -9.24 -9.19
CA GLY A 74 -15.68 -8.03 -9.31
C GLY A 74 -15.54 -7.34 -7.97
N GLY A 75 -14.41 -6.69 -7.73
CA GLY A 75 -14.19 -5.96 -6.48
C GLY A 75 -12.91 -5.14 -6.55
N ASP A 76 -12.81 -4.20 -5.63
CA ASP A 76 -11.63 -3.34 -5.47
C ASP A 76 -10.87 -3.65 -4.16
N GLY A 77 -9.85 -2.87 -3.86
CA GLY A 77 -8.99 -3.08 -2.69
C GLY A 77 -7.87 -4.09 -2.98
N THR A 78 -8.21 -5.25 -3.54
CA THR A 78 -7.30 -6.30 -4.03
C THR A 78 -6.01 -6.48 -3.21
N HIS A 79 -6.14 -7.14 -2.06
CA HIS A 79 -5.00 -7.51 -1.20
C HIS A 79 -4.82 -9.03 -1.16
N SER A 80 -3.62 -9.51 -0.87
CA SER A 80 -3.34 -10.94 -0.80
C SER A 80 -2.44 -11.31 0.37
N VAL A 81 -2.68 -12.47 0.98
CA VAL A 81 -1.79 -13.08 1.97
C VAL A 81 -1.63 -14.58 1.69
N ARG A 82 -0.38 -15.08 1.76
CA ARG A 82 -0.08 -16.50 1.63
C ARG A 82 -0.36 -17.18 2.96
N LEU A 83 -1.13 -18.27 2.91
CA LEU A 83 -1.47 -19.08 4.08
C LEU A 83 -0.42 -20.17 4.31
N PRO A 84 -0.27 -20.70 5.54
CA PRO A 84 0.72 -21.73 5.85
C PRO A 84 0.56 -23.04 5.07
N ASP A 85 -0.67 -23.34 4.63
CA ASP A 85 -0.98 -24.55 3.85
C ASP A 85 -0.74 -24.38 2.34
N GLY A 86 -0.16 -23.25 1.91
CA GLY A 86 0.19 -22.99 0.51
C GLY A 86 -0.87 -22.22 -0.27
N ARG A 87 -2.11 -22.14 0.24
CA ARG A 87 -3.18 -21.34 -0.36
C ARG A 87 -2.88 -19.84 -0.29
N VAL A 88 -3.56 -19.05 -1.10
CA VAL A 88 -3.54 -17.58 -1.06
C VAL A 88 -4.94 -17.09 -0.76
N LEU A 89 -5.08 -16.27 0.29
CA LEU A 89 -6.30 -15.54 0.57
C LEU A 89 -6.24 -14.18 -0.11
N TRP A 90 -7.19 -13.92 -0.98
CA TRP A 90 -7.43 -12.63 -1.60
C TRP A 90 -8.55 -11.90 -0.85
N LEU A 91 -8.34 -10.63 -0.54
CA LEU A 91 -9.25 -9.78 0.23
C LEU A 91 -9.64 -8.58 -0.63
N PHE A 92 -10.93 -8.27 -0.64
CA PHE A 92 -11.51 -7.19 -1.44
C PHE A 92 -12.33 -6.28 -0.54
N SER A 93 -12.37 -5.01 -0.94
CA SER A 93 -13.24 -3.98 -0.42
C SER A 93 -14.59 -4.06 -1.12
N ASP A 94 -15.12 -2.97 -1.69
CA ASP A 94 -16.44 -2.99 -2.32
C ASP A 94 -16.45 -4.06 -3.44
N THR A 95 -17.37 -5.01 -3.34
CA THR A 95 -17.38 -6.25 -4.13
C THR A 95 -18.76 -6.52 -4.69
N TYR A 96 -18.85 -6.72 -6.00
CA TYR A 96 -20.01 -7.30 -6.65
C TYR A 96 -20.02 -8.82 -6.50
N LEU A 97 -21.16 -9.33 -6.06
CA LEU A 97 -21.49 -10.75 -6.09
C LEU A 97 -22.59 -10.99 -7.13
N GLY A 98 -22.92 -12.25 -7.40
CA GLY A 98 -24.07 -12.58 -8.23
C GLY A 98 -23.70 -13.23 -9.55
N GLN A 99 -24.63 -13.15 -10.49
CA GLN A 99 -24.47 -13.74 -11.82
C GLN A 99 -23.86 -12.73 -12.80
N VAL A 100 -22.94 -13.24 -13.63
CA VAL A 100 -22.48 -12.56 -14.85
C VAL A 100 -23.07 -13.25 -16.07
N TYR A 101 -23.51 -12.43 -17.02
CA TYR A 101 -24.07 -12.85 -18.29
C TYR A 101 -23.04 -12.71 -19.41
N ARG A 102 -23.09 -13.65 -20.35
CA ARG A 102 -22.24 -13.61 -21.54
C ARG A 102 -22.63 -12.46 -22.46
N PRO A 103 -21.70 -11.99 -23.31
CA PRO A 103 -22.02 -11.06 -24.38
C PRO A 103 -23.15 -11.56 -25.31
N PRO A 104 -23.89 -10.64 -25.97
CA PRO A 104 -23.77 -9.19 -25.84
C PRO A 104 -24.42 -8.65 -24.57
N ASN A 105 -23.98 -7.47 -24.13
CA ASN A 105 -24.66 -6.72 -23.07
C ASN A 105 -25.95 -6.05 -23.58
N PRO A 106 -26.80 -5.47 -22.70
CA PRO A 106 -28.05 -4.83 -23.12
C PRO A 106 -27.90 -3.62 -24.06
N ALA A 107 -26.68 -3.09 -24.22
CA ALA A 107 -26.36 -2.04 -25.19
C ALA A 107 -25.87 -2.61 -26.55
N GLY A 108 -25.80 -3.94 -26.70
CA GLY A 108 -25.35 -4.62 -27.92
C GLY A 108 -23.83 -4.80 -28.01
N GLU A 109 -23.09 -4.47 -26.95
CA GLU A 109 -21.62 -4.54 -26.94
C GLU A 109 -21.14 -5.95 -26.60
N SER A 110 -19.96 -6.34 -27.07
CA SER A 110 -19.40 -7.68 -26.88
C SER A 110 -18.75 -7.88 -25.50
N TYR A 111 -19.39 -7.38 -24.44
CA TYR A 111 -18.89 -7.46 -23.06
C TYR A 111 -19.74 -8.38 -22.20
N ALA A 112 -19.07 -9.10 -21.29
CA ALA A 112 -19.74 -9.76 -20.18
C ALA A 112 -20.29 -8.69 -19.23
N TRP A 113 -21.48 -8.92 -18.70
CA TRP A 113 -22.24 -7.90 -17.98
C TRP A 113 -22.97 -8.50 -16.78
N ARG A 114 -23.42 -7.64 -15.87
CA ARG A 114 -24.24 -8.01 -14.70
C ARG A 114 -25.46 -7.11 -14.63
N ASP A 115 -26.49 -7.55 -13.93
CA ASP A 115 -27.66 -6.72 -13.65
C ASP A 115 -27.25 -5.51 -12.78
N THR A 116 -27.89 -4.36 -12.97
CA THR A 116 -27.61 -3.17 -12.15
C THR A 116 -28.05 -3.36 -10.70
N THR A 117 -28.91 -4.35 -10.42
CA THR A 117 -29.28 -4.75 -9.05
C THR A 117 -28.36 -5.81 -8.44
N ALA A 118 -27.24 -6.16 -9.09
CA ALA A 118 -26.29 -7.13 -8.54
C ALA A 118 -25.85 -6.73 -7.12
N PRO A 119 -25.79 -7.67 -6.16
CA PRO A 119 -25.39 -7.37 -4.78
C PRO A 119 -24.00 -6.72 -4.73
N LEU A 120 -23.87 -5.62 -3.99
CA LEU A 120 -22.62 -4.95 -3.71
C LEU A 120 -22.36 -4.98 -2.20
N VAL A 121 -21.43 -5.80 -1.76
CA VAL A 121 -21.01 -5.90 -0.35
C VAL A 121 -19.76 -5.05 -0.12
N ARG A 122 -19.54 -4.63 1.14
CA ARG A 122 -18.42 -3.75 1.50
C ARG A 122 -17.08 -4.44 1.63
N ASN A 123 -17.06 -5.77 1.70
CA ASN A 123 -15.84 -6.55 1.69
C ASN A 123 -16.15 -8.00 1.34
N SER A 124 -15.16 -8.68 0.80
CA SER A 124 -15.23 -10.12 0.51
C SER A 124 -13.84 -10.75 0.56
N ALA A 125 -13.80 -12.06 0.41
CA ALA A 125 -12.55 -12.78 0.23
C ALA A 125 -12.70 -13.98 -0.69
N VAL A 126 -11.63 -14.29 -1.42
CA VAL A 126 -11.57 -15.44 -2.33
C VAL A 126 -10.31 -16.25 -2.04
N VAL A 127 -10.45 -17.56 -1.95
CA VAL A 127 -9.34 -18.49 -1.75
C VAL A 127 -8.83 -18.96 -3.10
N MET A 128 -7.53 -18.80 -3.31
CA MET A 128 -6.78 -19.34 -4.42
C MET A 128 -5.92 -20.51 -3.95
N ASP A 129 -5.92 -21.59 -4.72
CA ASP A 129 -5.06 -22.74 -4.51
C ASP A 129 -4.47 -23.18 -5.86
N ASP A 130 -3.18 -23.50 -5.86
CA ASP A 130 -2.39 -23.81 -7.06
C ASP A 130 -2.62 -22.84 -8.24
N GLY A 131 -2.66 -21.53 -7.95
CA GLY A 131 -2.86 -20.49 -8.97
C GLY A 131 -4.28 -20.42 -9.54
N ARG A 132 -5.25 -21.14 -8.97
CA ARG A 132 -6.67 -21.10 -9.34
C ARG A 132 -7.52 -20.56 -8.21
N LEU A 133 -8.35 -19.57 -8.49
CA LEU A 133 -9.42 -19.14 -7.59
C LEU A 133 -10.46 -20.26 -7.52
N GLN A 134 -10.79 -20.69 -6.31
CA GLN A 134 -11.65 -21.85 -6.08
C GLN A 134 -12.93 -21.50 -5.33
N ARG A 135 -12.87 -20.57 -4.37
CA ARG A 135 -13.99 -20.34 -3.45
C ARG A 135 -14.05 -18.91 -2.94
N THR A 136 -15.22 -18.29 -3.06
CA THR A 136 -15.59 -17.08 -2.34
C THR A 136 -16.02 -17.48 -0.92
N LEU A 137 -15.49 -16.80 0.09
CA LEU A 137 -15.93 -16.97 1.47
C LEU A 137 -17.31 -16.31 1.68
N PRO A 138 -18.10 -16.72 2.68
CA PRO A 138 -19.34 -16.03 3.02
C PRO A 138 -19.11 -14.53 3.15
N ALA A 139 -19.89 -13.74 2.42
CA ALA A 139 -19.72 -12.30 2.29
C ALA A 139 -20.94 -11.53 2.82
N PRO A 140 -20.77 -10.37 3.49
CA PRO A 140 -19.49 -9.75 3.82
C PRO A 140 -18.69 -10.57 4.86
N LEU A 141 -17.36 -10.60 4.71
CA LEU A 141 -16.47 -11.31 5.64
C LEU A 141 -16.38 -10.59 6.99
N PHE A 142 -16.39 -9.26 6.96
CA PHE A 142 -16.41 -8.39 8.12
C PHE A 142 -17.71 -7.60 8.10
N ALA A 143 -18.59 -7.85 9.07
CA ALA A 143 -19.86 -7.13 9.20
C ALA A 143 -19.63 -5.63 9.35
N ASP A 144 -20.60 -4.82 8.91
CA ASP A 144 -20.57 -3.37 9.11
C ASP A 144 -20.67 -3.03 10.60
N PRO A 145 -19.93 -2.02 11.12
CA PRO A 145 -19.98 -1.67 12.54
C PRO A 145 -21.32 -1.11 13.00
N ALA A 146 -22.01 -0.37 12.12
CA ALA A 146 -23.28 0.30 12.37
C ALA A 146 -23.91 0.74 11.02
N PRO A 147 -25.20 1.11 10.98
CA PRO A 147 -25.81 1.68 9.78
C PRO A 147 -25.01 2.88 9.24
N GLY A 148 -24.72 2.87 7.94
CA GLY A 148 -23.94 3.91 7.29
C GLY A 148 -22.44 3.88 7.59
N GLN A 149 -21.92 2.80 8.21
CA GLN A 149 -20.49 2.54 8.41
C GLN A 149 -20.09 1.24 7.73
N TRP A 150 -18.83 1.12 7.34
CA TRP A 150 -18.32 -0.08 6.69
C TRP A 150 -16.84 -0.33 6.98
N ARG A 151 -16.38 -1.54 6.63
CA ARG A 151 -15.01 -2.01 6.78
C ARG A 151 -14.41 -2.45 5.44
N TRP A 152 -13.24 -1.91 5.13
CA TRP A 152 -12.42 -2.29 3.98
C TRP A 152 -11.15 -3.01 4.44
N PRO A 153 -10.89 -4.26 4.01
CA PRO A 153 -9.62 -4.92 4.26
C PRO A 153 -8.53 -4.32 3.39
N VAL A 154 -7.44 -3.88 4.02
CA VAL A 154 -6.38 -3.11 3.36
C VAL A 154 -4.99 -3.72 3.49
N ALA A 155 -4.82 -4.70 4.37
CA ALA A 155 -3.63 -5.52 4.44
C ALA A 155 -3.94 -6.79 5.21
N ALA A 156 -3.14 -7.84 5.00
CA ALA A 156 -3.22 -9.02 5.83
C ALA A 156 -1.87 -9.68 6.03
N ARG A 157 -1.74 -10.41 7.14
CA ARG A 157 -0.52 -11.13 7.51
C ARG A 157 -0.86 -12.37 8.32
N VAL A 158 -0.09 -13.42 8.09
CA VAL A 158 -0.02 -14.55 9.01
C VAL A 158 1.01 -14.23 10.10
N GLU A 159 0.60 -14.32 11.35
CA GLU A 159 1.47 -14.17 12.52
C GLU A 159 1.05 -15.09 13.66
N PRO A 160 1.93 -15.33 14.66
CA PRO A 160 1.55 -16.03 15.88
C PRO A 160 0.34 -15.38 16.54
N ARG A 161 -0.58 -16.19 17.09
CA ARG A 161 -1.75 -15.71 17.84
C ARG A 161 -1.37 -14.74 18.96
N SER A 162 -0.28 -15.03 19.62
CA SER A 162 0.35 -14.20 20.65
C SER A 162 1.87 -14.42 20.59
N PRO A 163 2.67 -13.49 21.15
CA PRO A 163 4.12 -13.65 21.21
C PRO A 163 4.53 -14.99 21.83
N GLY A 164 5.31 -15.78 21.09
CA GLY A 164 5.75 -17.12 21.50
C GLY A 164 4.76 -18.26 21.24
N SER A 165 3.56 -17.97 20.72
CA SER A 165 2.61 -19.01 20.33
C SER A 165 3.08 -19.77 19.08
N SER A 166 2.88 -21.08 19.07
CA SER A 166 3.02 -21.92 17.87
C SER A 166 1.80 -21.81 16.94
N GLU A 167 0.63 -21.47 17.49
CA GLU A 167 -0.58 -21.28 16.72
C GLU A 167 -0.50 -20.00 15.88
N GLN A 168 -0.74 -20.13 14.58
CA GLN A 168 -0.78 -19.02 13.64
C GLN A 168 -2.23 -18.58 13.38
N VAL A 169 -2.41 -17.29 13.12
CA VAL A 169 -3.68 -16.69 12.70
C VAL A 169 -3.45 -15.75 11.52
N VAL A 170 -4.52 -15.43 10.78
CA VAL A 170 -4.48 -14.32 9.84
C VAL A 170 -4.96 -13.06 10.55
N ARG A 171 -4.12 -12.02 10.57
CA ARG A 171 -4.53 -10.67 10.94
C ARG A 171 -4.87 -9.91 9.68
N VAL A 172 -6.04 -9.29 9.66
CA VAL A 172 -6.47 -8.42 8.56
C VAL A 172 -6.62 -7.00 9.10
N VAL A 173 -5.84 -6.07 8.55
CA VAL A 173 -5.97 -4.64 8.87
C VAL A 173 -7.15 -4.09 8.08
N LEU A 174 -8.00 -3.34 8.78
CA LEU A 174 -9.26 -2.83 8.28
C LEU A 174 -9.29 -1.31 8.39
N TRP A 175 -9.78 -0.66 7.35
CA TRP A 175 -10.25 0.72 7.41
C TRP A 175 -11.72 0.75 7.75
N THR A 176 -12.05 1.46 8.81
CA THR A 176 -13.41 1.78 9.15
C THR A 176 -13.74 3.18 8.66
N ARG A 177 -14.87 3.30 7.98
CA ARG A 177 -15.40 4.55 7.43
C ARG A 177 -16.86 4.71 7.78
N THR A 178 -17.31 5.95 7.78
CA THR A 178 -18.73 6.31 7.90
C THR A 178 -19.16 7.11 6.69
N THR A 179 -20.46 7.13 6.43
CA THR A 179 -21.06 7.93 5.36
C THR A 179 -20.57 9.38 5.47
N GLY A 180 -20.09 9.90 4.35
CA GLY A 180 -19.57 11.25 4.22
C GLY A 180 -20.35 12.03 3.17
N THR A 181 -20.26 13.36 3.25
CA THR A 181 -20.67 14.26 2.17
C THR A 181 -19.43 14.72 1.41
N TYR A 182 -19.61 15.37 0.26
CA TYR A 182 -18.52 16.04 -0.44
C TYR A 182 -17.67 16.89 0.54
N PRO A 183 -16.32 16.83 0.49
CA PRO A 183 -15.48 16.09 -0.47
C PRO A 183 -15.21 14.61 -0.14
N TRP A 184 -15.74 14.05 0.96
CA TRP A 184 -15.57 12.65 1.39
C TRP A 184 -16.60 11.71 0.76
N ILE A 185 -16.64 11.67 -0.57
CA ILE A 185 -17.60 10.86 -1.33
C ILE A 185 -17.40 9.34 -1.14
N TYR A 186 -16.21 8.92 -0.69
CA TYR A 186 -15.87 7.53 -0.33
C TYR A 186 -15.93 7.30 1.18
N GLY A 187 -16.69 8.11 1.90
CA GLY A 187 -16.83 8.06 3.35
C GLY A 187 -15.73 8.77 4.12
N VAL A 188 -16.06 9.18 5.34
CA VAL A 188 -15.13 9.83 6.26
C VAL A 188 -14.34 8.75 7.04
N PRO A 189 -12.99 8.84 7.10
CA PRO A 189 -12.18 7.97 7.95
C PRO A 189 -12.60 8.02 9.43
N THR A 190 -12.71 6.85 10.08
CA THR A 190 -13.06 6.77 11.51
C THR A 190 -12.07 5.97 12.35
N ALA A 191 -11.58 4.83 11.87
CA ALA A 191 -10.67 3.99 12.64
C ALA A 191 -9.81 3.06 11.78
N THR A 192 -8.67 2.65 12.32
CA THR A 192 -7.97 1.44 11.89
C THR A 192 -8.29 0.32 12.88
N GLU A 193 -8.73 -0.82 12.36
CA GLU A 193 -9.04 -2.02 13.14
C GLU A 193 -8.23 -3.22 12.63
N VAL A 194 -8.10 -4.26 13.45
CA VAL A 194 -7.44 -5.52 13.09
C VAL A 194 -8.39 -6.67 13.40
N ALA A 195 -8.80 -7.39 12.37
CA ALA A 195 -9.56 -8.63 12.48
C ALA A 195 -8.63 -9.84 12.63
N THR A 196 -9.14 -10.88 13.28
CA THR A 196 -8.45 -12.17 13.45
C THR A 196 -9.26 -13.26 12.79
N LEU A 197 -8.66 -13.96 11.83
CA LEU A 197 -9.23 -15.17 11.24
C LEU A 197 -8.43 -16.39 11.74
N SER A 198 -9.16 -17.42 12.14
CA SER A 198 -8.60 -18.74 12.44
C SER A 198 -7.93 -19.36 11.22
N LEU A 199 -6.96 -20.25 11.45
CA LEU A 199 -6.38 -21.11 10.43
C LEU A 199 -6.67 -22.58 10.77
N PRO A 200 -6.92 -23.45 9.77
CA PRO A 200 -6.98 -23.16 8.33
C PRO A 200 -8.36 -22.66 7.85
N ASP A 201 -9.36 -22.61 8.72
CA ASP A 201 -10.77 -22.43 8.32
C ASP A 201 -11.18 -21.01 7.92
N LEU A 202 -10.35 -20.01 8.24
CA LEU A 202 -10.58 -18.59 7.94
C LEU A 202 -11.86 -18.03 8.58
N ARG A 203 -12.28 -18.58 9.73
CA ARG A 203 -13.43 -18.06 10.49
C ARG A 203 -13.03 -16.82 11.27
N LEU A 204 -13.83 -15.76 11.19
CA LEU A 204 -13.66 -14.54 11.98
C LEU A 204 -13.85 -14.84 13.48
N GLU A 205 -12.83 -14.52 14.27
CA GLU A 205 -12.84 -14.71 15.73
C GLU A 205 -13.09 -13.40 16.49
N GLY A 206 -12.67 -12.27 15.93
CA GLY A 206 -12.83 -10.96 16.58
C GLY A 206 -12.17 -9.83 15.81
N ILE A 207 -12.54 -8.60 16.16
CA ILE A 207 -12.02 -7.36 15.59
C ILE A 207 -11.64 -6.43 16.73
N VAL A 208 -10.41 -5.93 16.71
CA VAL A 208 -9.88 -4.99 17.71
C VAL A 208 -9.58 -3.65 17.05
N ARG A 209 -10.01 -2.55 17.66
CA ARG A 209 -9.64 -1.21 17.20
C ARG A 209 -8.23 -0.85 17.68
N VAL A 210 -7.33 -0.57 16.74
CA VAL A 210 -5.93 -0.21 17.03
C VAL A 210 -5.69 1.29 16.98
N LEU A 211 -6.48 2.02 16.20
CA LEU A 211 -6.43 3.48 16.14
C LEU A 211 -7.84 4.06 15.99
N ASP A 212 -8.24 4.90 16.94
CA ASP A 212 -9.45 5.72 16.86
C ASP A 212 -9.08 7.10 16.29
N GLN A 213 -9.73 7.48 15.19
CA GLN A 213 -9.57 8.79 14.55
C GLN A 213 -10.81 9.67 14.68
N GLN A 214 -11.89 9.20 15.30
CA GLN A 214 -13.11 9.98 15.47
C GLN A 214 -12.90 11.18 16.40
N ARG A 215 -11.90 11.09 17.30
CA ARG A 215 -11.49 12.19 18.20
C ARG A 215 -10.68 13.29 17.51
N VAL A 216 -10.21 13.06 16.29
CA VAL A 216 -9.57 14.11 15.49
C VAL A 216 -10.70 14.92 14.86
N GLU A 217 -10.84 16.17 15.33
CA GLU A 217 -11.95 17.07 14.95
C GLU A 217 -12.01 17.31 13.44
N ASP A 218 -10.87 17.64 12.82
CA ASP A 218 -10.76 17.84 11.37
C ASP A 218 -10.58 16.51 10.65
N PRO A 219 -11.58 16.01 9.89
CA PRO A 219 -11.46 14.75 9.19
C PRO A 219 -10.33 14.72 8.14
N ALA A 220 -9.90 15.88 7.63
CA ALA A 220 -8.79 15.97 6.70
C ALA A 220 -7.41 15.68 7.34
N LYS A 221 -7.34 15.64 8.67
CA LYS A 221 -6.14 15.27 9.44
C LYS A 221 -6.17 13.83 9.92
N ARG A 222 -7.23 13.08 9.62
CA ARG A 222 -7.36 11.68 10.04
C ARG A 222 -6.48 10.80 9.17
N VAL A 223 -5.77 9.89 9.82
CA VAL A 223 -4.87 8.94 9.18
C VAL A 223 -5.39 7.53 9.38
N LEU A 224 -5.49 6.77 8.30
CA LEU A 224 -5.80 5.34 8.36
C LEU A 224 -4.54 4.54 8.03
N PHE A 225 -4.20 3.59 8.90
CA PHE A 225 -3.06 2.71 8.73
C PHE A 225 -3.47 1.40 8.06
N GLY A 226 -2.52 0.79 7.37
CA GLY A 226 -2.73 -0.44 6.62
C GLY A 226 -2.90 -0.24 5.12
N THR A 227 -2.57 0.93 4.57
CA THR A 227 -2.64 1.20 3.10
C THR A 227 -1.87 0.18 2.25
N THR A 228 -0.94 -0.59 2.85
CA THR A 228 0.17 -1.29 2.18
C THR A 228 0.58 -2.59 2.87
N ALA A 229 1.35 -3.41 2.14
CA ALA A 229 2.14 -4.54 2.64
C ALA A 229 2.87 -4.23 3.96
N LEU A 230 2.67 -5.14 4.91
CA LEU A 230 3.33 -5.20 6.20
C LEU A 230 4.78 -5.61 5.95
N THR A 231 5.68 -4.63 5.99
CA THR A 231 7.10 -4.87 5.71
C THR A 231 7.83 -5.25 6.99
N ASP A 232 8.61 -6.31 6.93
CA ASP A 232 9.47 -6.74 8.01
C ASP A 232 10.85 -6.11 7.91
N ASP A 233 11.32 -5.58 9.04
CA ASP A 233 12.70 -5.17 9.25
C ASP A 233 13.08 -5.45 10.71
N GLY A 234 13.93 -6.46 10.92
CA GLY A 234 14.20 -7.04 12.22
C GLY A 234 12.92 -7.50 12.95
N ASP A 235 12.75 -7.02 14.18
CA ASP A 235 11.66 -7.39 15.09
C ASP A 235 10.34 -6.63 14.85
N TRP A 236 10.32 -5.73 13.86
CA TRP A 236 9.21 -4.82 13.63
C TRP A 236 8.43 -5.15 12.36
N THR A 237 7.12 -4.98 12.47
CA THR A 237 6.21 -4.84 11.34
C THR A 237 5.98 -3.35 11.11
N TYR A 238 6.35 -2.85 9.94
CA TYR A 238 6.04 -1.49 9.52
C TYR A 238 4.68 -1.46 8.82
N VAL A 239 3.84 -0.52 9.25
CA VAL A 239 2.50 -0.30 8.72
C VAL A 239 2.44 1.14 8.24
N PHE A 240 2.31 1.36 6.94
CA PHE A 240 2.10 2.71 6.43
C PHE A 240 0.62 3.06 6.41
N GLY A 241 0.35 4.35 6.50
CA GLY A 241 -0.98 4.92 6.45
C GLY A 241 -1.00 6.18 5.63
N GLY A 242 -2.18 6.60 5.20
CA GLY A 242 -2.40 7.84 4.48
C GLY A 242 -3.37 8.72 5.25
N ASP A 243 -3.21 10.04 5.12
CA ASP A 243 -4.39 10.90 5.27
C ASP A 243 -5.30 10.73 4.05
N ASP A 244 -6.59 10.98 4.25
CA ASP A 244 -7.54 11.03 3.13
C ASP A 244 -7.62 12.50 2.72
N ALA A 245 -6.61 12.99 1.99
CA ALA A 245 -6.51 14.38 1.59
C ALA A 245 -7.65 14.70 0.64
N ARG A 246 -8.78 15.11 1.22
CA ARG A 246 -9.99 15.66 0.59
C ARG A 246 -10.02 15.30 -0.89
N ALA A 247 -10.37 14.06 -1.25
CA ALA A 247 -10.08 13.47 -2.57
C ALA A 247 -10.44 14.35 -3.80
N ALA A 248 -11.32 15.35 -3.64
CA ALA A 248 -11.70 16.33 -4.66
C ALA A 248 -10.99 17.71 -4.59
N ALA A 249 -10.22 18.04 -3.55
CA ALA A 249 -9.74 19.39 -3.25
C ALA A 249 -8.21 19.51 -3.04
N GLN A 250 -7.49 18.41 -2.84
CA GLN A 250 -6.02 18.42 -2.77
C GLN A 250 -5.41 17.48 -3.81
N PRO A 251 -4.26 17.86 -4.41
CA PRO A 251 -3.67 17.09 -5.51
C PRO A 251 -3.02 15.77 -5.06
N ALA A 252 -2.71 15.62 -3.76
CA ALA A 252 -2.12 14.41 -3.20
C ALA A 252 -2.36 14.31 -1.68
N SER A 253 -2.37 13.07 -1.19
CA SER A 253 -2.34 12.71 0.23
C SER A 253 -0.90 12.58 0.73
N LYS A 254 -0.74 12.53 2.06
CA LYS A 254 0.54 12.32 2.74
C LYS A 254 0.62 10.91 3.29
N ALA A 255 1.81 10.32 3.21
CA ALA A 255 2.08 9.03 3.79
C ALA A 255 2.69 9.18 5.20
N TYR A 256 2.26 8.31 6.09
CA TYR A 256 2.67 8.17 7.48
C TYR A 256 3.18 6.74 7.71
N VAL A 257 3.95 6.54 8.78
CA VAL A 257 4.41 5.21 9.16
C VAL A 257 4.24 4.95 10.66
N ALA A 258 3.76 3.75 10.95
CA ALA A 258 3.74 3.16 12.28
C ALA A 258 4.58 1.89 12.28
N ARG A 259 4.99 1.45 13.47
CA ARG A 259 5.60 0.14 13.67
C ARG A 259 4.95 -0.58 14.84
N VAL A 260 4.95 -1.90 14.75
CA VAL A 260 4.41 -2.81 15.76
C VAL A 260 5.38 -3.98 15.91
N PRO A 261 5.66 -4.48 17.12
CA PRO A 261 6.43 -5.72 17.26
C PRO A 261 5.75 -6.84 16.47
N ARG A 262 6.53 -7.72 15.85
CA ARG A 262 5.97 -8.88 15.12
C ARG A 262 5.08 -9.73 16.04
N GLY A 263 3.94 -10.22 15.53
CA GLY A 263 3.00 -11.02 16.32
C GLY A 263 2.10 -10.21 17.24
N ARG A 264 2.05 -8.88 17.08
CA ARG A 264 1.27 -7.97 17.94
C ARG A 264 0.39 -6.99 17.16
N LEU A 265 0.04 -7.28 15.90
CA LEU A 265 -0.80 -6.35 15.11
C LEU A 265 -2.13 -6.05 15.81
N ALA A 266 -2.73 -7.04 16.46
CA ALA A 266 -3.99 -6.89 17.19
C ALA A 266 -3.84 -6.38 18.65
N ASP A 267 -2.66 -5.89 19.05
CA ASP A 267 -2.40 -5.28 20.37
C ASP A 267 -2.29 -3.74 20.23
N PRO A 268 -3.36 -2.98 20.51
CA PRO A 268 -3.35 -1.52 20.35
C PRO A 268 -2.24 -0.81 21.15
N GLY A 269 -1.85 -1.39 22.30
CA GLY A 269 -0.81 -0.84 23.17
C GLY A 269 0.61 -0.98 22.61
N ALA A 270 0.80 -1.83 21.61
CA ALA A 270 2.10 -2.10 21.00
C ALA A 270 2.44 -1.17 19.82
N TRP A 271 1.46 -0.49 19.24
CA TRP A 271 1.66 0.39 18.09
C TRP A 271 2.44 1.65 18.47
N ARG A 272 3.41 2.02 17.64
CA ARG A 272 4.15 3.28 17.76
C ARG A 272 4.16 4.02 16.44
N TYR A 273 4.02 5.33 16.49
CA TYR A 273 3.83 6.20 15.33
C TYR A 273 5.03 7.13 15.18
N TRP A 274 5.50 7.38 13.96
CA TRP A 274 6.63 8.27 13.74
C TRP A 274 6.23 9.74 13.85
N ASP A 275 6.94 10.53 14.65
CA ASP A 275 6.70 11.97 14.82
C ASP A 275 7.69 12.88 14.06
N GLY A 276 8.55 12.28 13.23
CA GLY A 276 9.64 12.95 12.53
C GLY A 276 11.02 12.69 13.14
N GLU A 277 11.09 12.28 14.41
CA GLU A 277 12.35 12.05 15.13
C GLU A 277 12.35 10.76 15.95
N ARG A 278 11.20 10.39 16.53
CA ARG A 278 11.04 9.29 17.48
C ARG A 278 9.73 8.54 17.22
N TRP A 279 9.67 7.35 17.79
CA TRP A 279 8.48 6.50 17.81
C TRP A 279 7.64 6.80 19.05
N THR A 280 6.40 7.24 18.86
CA THR A 280 5.57 7.83 19.91
C THR A 280 4.09 7.39 19.82
N ILE A 281 3.22 8.10 20.52
CA ILE A 281 1.76 7.95 20.53
C ILE A 281 1.10 8.59 19.29
N PRO A 282 -0.13 8.19 18.91
CA PRO A 282 -0.71 8.61 17.64
C PRO A 282 -0.91 10.13 17.48
N SER A 283 -1.19 10.86 18.56
CA SER A 283 -1.51 12.30 18.48
C SER A 283 -0.35 13.20 18.03
N LEU A 284 0.88 12.67 17.97
CA LEU A 284 2.09 13.40 17.58
C LEU A 284 2.63 13.00 16.20
N MET A 285 1.95 12.09 15.49
CA MET A 285 2.47 11.53 14.24
C MET A 285 2.68 12.61 13.15
N LYS A 286 3.73 12.45 12.34
CA LYS A 286 4.05 13.32 11.22
C LYS A 286 4.24 12.52 9.92
N PRO A 287 3.95 13.13 8.76
CA PRO A 287 4.13 12.47 7.48
C PRO A 287 5.61 12.20 7.18
N VAL A 288 5.90 11.08 6.55
CA VAL A 288 7.23 10.71 6.03
C VAL A 288 7.40 11.06 4.55
N LEU A 289 6.29 11.22 3.84
CA LEU A 289 6.25 11.61 2.43
C LEU A 289 5.01 12.47 2.18
N GLY A 290 5.19 13.55 1.43
CA GLY A 290 4.10 14.44 1.00
C GLY A 290 4.39 15.89 1.32
N ASP A 291 4.34 16.76 0.30
CA ASP A 291 4.47 18.22 0.45
C ASP A 291 3.16 18.98 0.19
N GLY A 292 2.07 18.24 -0.07
CA GLY A 292 0.78 18.82 -0.44
C GLY A 292 0.73 19.37 -1.88
N GLY A 293 1.75 19.09 -2.69
CA GLY A 293 1.88 19.53 -4.07
C GLY A 293 2.30 18.40 -5.01
N ARG A 294 3.57 18.41 -5.46
CA ARG A 294 4.09 17.46 -6.45
C ARG A 294 4.59 16.15 -5.83
N LYS A 295 4.80 16.12 -4.51
CA LYS A 295 5.16 14.91 -3.78
C LYS A 295 4.01 14.50 -2.88
N GLY A 296 3.63 13.24 -2.97
CA GLY A 296 2.59 12.66 -2.15
C GLY A 296 2.13 11.33 -2.71
N VAL A 297 1.07 10.82 -2.11
CA VAL A 297 0.48 9.53 -2.46
C VAL A 297 -0.98 9.73 -2.85
N GLY A 298 -1.53 8.80 -3.60
CA GLY A 298 -2.98 8.68 -3.78
C GLY A 298 -3.64 8.21 -2.50
N SER A 299 -4.97 8.07 -2.54
CA SER A 299 -5.76 7.54 -1.42
C SER A 299 -5.35 6.12 -1.00
N ALA A 300 -4.68 5.38 -1.89
CA ALA A 300 -4.05 4.11 -1.59
C ALA A 300 -2.69 3.98 -2.31
N PHE A 301 -1.79 3.24 -1.68
CA PHE A 301 -0.41 3.04 -2.11
C PHE A 301 0.18 1.82 -1.42
N THR A 302 1.22 1.21 -1.98
CA THR A 302 1.85 0.00 -1.45
C THR A 302 3.37 0.13 -1.38
N VAL A 303 4.04 -0.61 -0.51
CA VAL A 303 5.49 -0.54 -0.24
C VAL A 303 6.10 -1.94 -0.34
N ALA A 304 7.18 -2.07 -1.09
CA ALA A 304 8.06 -3.24 -1.11
C ALA A 304 9.36 -2.94 -0.36
N ARG A 305 10.03 -3.98 0.17
CA ARG A 305 11.44 -3.95 0.55
C ARG A 305 12.22 -4.86 -0.40
N GLU A 306 13.16 -4.31 -1.14
CA GLU A 306 14.02 -5.04 -2.06
C GLU A 306 15.48 -4.63 -1.84
N GLY A 307 16.35 -5.59 -1.48
CA GLY A 307 17.78 -5.35 -1.34
C GLY A 307 18.16 -4.20 -0.40
N GLY A 308 17.50 -4.11 0.76
CA GLY A 308 17.71 -3.04 1.75
C GLY A 308 17.08 -1.70 1.40
N THR A 309 16.26 -1.63 0.34
CA THR A 309 15.59 -0.40 -0.10
C THR A 309 14.07 -0.56 -0.04
N TYR A 310 13.41 0.43 0.56
CA TYR A 310 11.97 0.57 0.53
C TYR A 310 11.54 1.24 -0.76
N VAL A 311 10.55 0.69 -1.46
CA VAL A 311 9.99 1.25 -2.69
C VAL A 311 8.49 1.34 -2.55
N LEU A 312 7.96 2.57 -2.56
CA LEU A 312 6.53 2.86 -2.50
C LEU A 312 5.99 3.05 -3.91
N PHE A 313 4.85 2.44 -4.22
CA PHE A 313 4.10 2.59 -5.46
C PHE A 313 2.77 3.26 -5.17
N THR A 314 2.41 4.24 -5.99
CA THR A 314 1.20 5.05 -5.83
C THR A 314 0.74 5.56 -7.18
N MET A 315 -0.54 5.92 -7.32
CA MET A 315 -0.93 6.82 -8.40
C MET A 315 -0.17 8.15 -8.27
N ALA A 316 0.20 8.76 -9.40
CA ALA A 316 0.85 10.06 -9.43
C ALA A 316 -0.02 11.17 -8.83
N ALA A 317 0.60 12.25 -8.36
CA ALA A 317 -0.13 13.41 -7.84
C ALA A 317 -0.84 14.19 -8.96
N GLY A 318 -1.97 14.82 -8.64
CA GLY A 318 -2.73 15.64 -9.58
C GLY A 318 -3.37 14.85 -10.72
N ALA A 319 -3.57 15.49 -11.87
CA ALA A 319 -4.30 14.91 -13.01
C ALA A 319 -3.63 13.66 -13.61
N GLU A 320 -2.30 13.54 -13.51
CA GLU A 320 -1.56 12.35 -13.95
C GLU A 320 -1.96 11.10 -13.16
N GLY A 321 -2.45 11.26 -11.93
CA GLY A 321 -2.91 10.17 -11.06
C GLY A 321 -4.09 9.37 -11.60
N LEU A 322 -4.76 9.82 -12.66
CA LEU A 322 -5.82 9.06 -13.32
C LEU A 322 -5.28 7.98 -14.28
N THR A 323 -4.01 8.10 -14.67
CA THR A 323 -3.43 7.28 -15.75
C THR A 323 -2.06 6.73 -15.44
N THR A 324 -1.39 7.22 -14.38
CA THR A 324 0.03 6.96 -14.16
C THR A 324 0.28 6.48 -12.74
N ILE A 325 0.91 5.30 -12.62
CA ILE A 325 1.50 4.80 -11.39
C ILE A 325 2.96 5.29 -11.34
N THR A 326 3.37 5.86 -10.22
CA THR A 326 4.75 6.28 -9.94
C THR A 326 5.31 5.56 -8.71
N SER A 327 6.58 5.81 -8.41
CA SER A 327 7.26 5.25 -7.24
C SER A 327 8.13 6.25 -6.49
N TYR A 328 8.35 5.98 -5.21
CA TYR A 328 9.33 6.64 -4.35
C TYR A 328 10.22 5.59 -3.72
N TRP A 329 11.45 5.93 -3.34
CA TRP A 329 12.34 5.01 -2.64
C TRP A 329 12.98 5.64 -1.39
N ALA A 330 13.35 4.81 -0.42
CA ALA A 330 14.05 5.23 0.80
C ALA A 330 14.92 4.11 1.37
N CYS A 331 15.97 4.46 2.10
CA CYS A 331 16.79 3.49 2.84
C CYS A 331 16.20 3.10 4.20
N SER A 332 15.21 3.86 4.68
CA SER A 332 14.53 3.64 5.94
C SER A 332 13.03 3.84 5.73
N PRO A 333 12.16 3.12 6.46
CA PRO A 333 10.72 3.33 6.37
C PRO A 333 10.31 4.75 6.82
N THR A 334 11.14 5.42 7.62
CA THR A 334 10.94 6.81 8.06
C THR A 334 11.48 7.85 7.07
N GLY A 335 12.02 7.42 5.93
CA GLY A 335 12.64 8.29 4.93
C GLY A 335 14.10 8.64 5.24
N PRO A 336 14.67 9.66 4.56
CA PRO A 336 14.00 10.51 3.58
C PRO A 336 13.55 9.73 2.33
N TRP A 337 12.37 10.06 1.82
CA TRP A 337 11.82 9.46 0.60
C TRP A 337 12.21 10.28 -0.65
N HIS A 338 12.78 9.61 -1.63
CA HIS A 338 13.28 10.16 -2.89
C HIS A 338 12.32 9.82 -4.04
N GLY A 339 12.19 10.73 -5.01
CA GLY A 339 11.25 10.62 -6.12
C GLY A 339 10.39 11.88 -6.33
N PRO A 340 9.32 11.81 -7.15
CA PRO A 340 8.81 10.60 -7.82
C PRO A 340 9.77 10.07 -8.90
N GLY A 341 9.85 8.75 -9.03
CA GLY A 341 10.50 8.09 -10.16
C GLY A 341 9.66 8.19 -11.44
N LYS A 342 10.22 7.76 -12.56
CA LYS A 342 9.47 7.71 -13.84
C LYS A 342 8.26 6.79 -13.67
N GLY A 343 7.07 7.34 -13.93
CA GLY A 343 5.83 6.58 -13.87
C GLY A 343 5.58 5.71 -15.10
N PHE A 344 4.59 4.84 -15.00
CA PHE A 344 4.07 4.06 -16.12
C PHE A 344 2.54 4.04 -16.11
N SER A 345 1.95 3.87 -17.30
CA SER A 345 0.51 3.75 -17.47
C SER A 345 0.12 2.28 -17.64
N PRO A 346 -0.52 1.65 -16.65
CA PRO A 346 -0.95 0.26 -16.78
C PRO A 346 -2.10 0.14 -17.81
N PRO A 347 -2.26 -1.02 -18.47
CA PRO A 347 -3.24 -1.18 -19.54
C PRO A 347 -4.68 -1.24 -19.01
N LEU A 348 -5.59 -0.47 -19.61
CA LEU A 348 -7.02 -0.50 -19.28
C LEU A 348 -7.79 -1.51 -20.17
N PRO A 349 -8.96 -2.03 -19.73
CA PRO A 349 -9.77 -2.98 -20.51
C PRO A 349 -10.30 -2.40 -21.83
N GLU A 350 -10.55 -1.09 -21.87
CA GLU A 350 -11.05 -0.33 -23.01
C GLU A 350 -10.36 1.04 -23.01
N GLN A 351 -9.86 1.51 -24.16
CA GLN A 351 -9.23 2.84 -24.28
C GLN A 351 -10.28 3.93 -24.59
N GLY A 352 -11.43 3.84 -23.93
CA GLY A 352 -12.49 4.86 -24.00
C GLY A 352 -12.24 5.98 -23.00
N ALA A 353 -12.71 7.19 -23.32
CA ALA A 353 -12.73 8.28 -22.35
C ALA A 353 -13.54 7.87 -21.11
N GLY A 354 -13.02 8.18 -19.92
CA GLY A 354 -13.74 7.97 -18.65
C GLY A 354 -13.31 6.78 -17.80
N VAL A 355 -12.43 5.90 -18.27
CA VAL A 355 -11.89 4.79 -17.47
C VAL A 355 -10.56 5.20 -16.81
N ALA A 356 -10.36 4.86 -15.54
CA ALA A 356 -9.13 5.15 -14.82
C ALA A 356 -8.63 3.96 -13.99
N ALA A 357 -7.31 3.86 -13.88
CA ALA A 357 -6.65 2.96 -12.95
C ALA A 357 -6.51 3.64 -11.58
N TYR A 358 -6.56 2.85 -10.50
CA TYR A 358 -6.32 3.33 -9.15
C TYR A 358 -5.84 2.20 -8.24
N ASN A 359 -5.53 2.54 -6.98
CA ASN A 359 -5.21 1.60 -5.90
C ASN A 359 -4.16 0.54 -6.27
N PRO A 360 -2.90 0.92 -6.57
CA PRO A 360 -1.86 -0.05 -6.86
C PRO A 360 -1.50 -0.87 -5.61
N GLN A 361 -1.53 -2.20 -5.70
CA GLN A 361 -1.28 -3.12 -4.58
C GLN A 361 -0.28 -4.23 -4.91
N LEU A 362 0.67 -4.50 -4.01
CA LEU A 362 1.70 -5.52 -4.24
C LEU A 362 1.25 -6.90 -3.77
N HIS A 363 1.64 -7.92 -4.53
CA HIS A 363 1.32 -9.32 -4.28
C HIS A 363 2.58 -10.19 -4.23
N PRO A 364 3.42 -10.06 -3.17
CA PRO A 364 4.61 -10.90 -3.03
C PRO A 364 4.26 -12.40 -2.95
N THR A 365 3.03 -12.73 -2.58
CA THR A 365 2.47 -14.09 -2.40
C THR A 365 2.43 -14.92 -3.68
N VAL A 366 2.34 -14.26 -4.84
CA VAL A 366 2.26 -14.87 -6.18
C VAL A 366 3.43 -14.45 -7.09
N SER A 367 4.42 -13.75 -6.53
CA SER A 367 5.65 -13.38 -7.22
C SER A 367 6.43 -14.64 -7.66
N ARG A 368 6.90 -14.64 -8.91
CA ARG A 368 7.77 -15.68 -9.49
C ARG A 368 9.09 -15.07 -9.98
N GLY A 369 9.76 -14.32 -9.10
CA GLY A 369 11.02 -13.62 -9.41
C GLY A 369 10.86 -12.21 -9.99
N ARG A 370 9.62 -11.71 -10.08
CA ARG A 370 9.29 -10.32 -10.40
C ARG A 370 8.21 -9.85 -9.45
N LEU A 371 8.22 -8.58 -9.08
CA LEU A 371 7.14 -8.01 -8.28
C LEU A 371 5.84 -8.10 -9.07
N VAL A 372 4.75 -8.51 -8.42
CA VAL A 372 3.40 -8.50 -9.00
C VAL A 372 2.66 -7.34 -8.35
N LEU A 373 2.13 -6.44 -9.18
CA LEU A 373 1.34 -5.29 -8.76
C LEU A 373 -0.04 -5.41 -9.39
N SER A 374 -1.09 -5.39 -8.59
CA SER A 374 -2.44 -5.16 -9.08
C SER A 374 -2.78 -3.68 -9.10
N TYR A 375 -3.80 -3.33 -9.87
CA TYR A 375 -4.49 -2.06 -9.82
C TYR A 375 -5.96 -2.31 -10.10
N ASP A 376 -6.80 -1.50 -9.47
CA ASP A 376 -8.22 -1.50 -9.71
C ASP A 376 -8.54 -0.59 -10.90
N VAL A 377 -9.70 -0.80 -11.51
CA VAL A 377 -10.22 0.00 -12.62
C VAL A 377 -11.59 0.53 -12.20
N ASN A 378 -11.90 1.77 -12.60
CA ASN A 378 -13.23 2.34 -12.39
C ASN A 378 -13.62 3.26 -13.54
N TRP A 379 -14.91 3.61 -13.58
CA TRP A 379 -15.49 4.60 -14.46
C TRP A 379 -15.63 5.94 -13.73
N LEU A 380 -14.91 6.97 -14.20
CA LEU A 380 -14.87 8.31 -13.61
C LEU A 380 -15.60 9.37 -14.44
N ASP A 381 -16.04 9.07 -15.67
CA ASP A 381 -16.78 10.06 -16.45
C ASP A 381 -18.22 10.22 -15.94
N ALA A 382 -18.49 11.39 -15.34
CA ALA A 382 -19.81 11.80 -14.87
C ALA A 382 -20.63 12.57 -15.93
N ASN A 383 -20.04 12.92 -17.09
CA ASN A 383 -20.65 13.81 -18.08
C ASN A 383 -21.52 13.10 -19.13
N GLY A 384 -21.46 11.76 -19.20
CA GLY A 384 -22.12 10.96 -20.24
C GLY A 384 -23.60 10.63 -20.02
N GLY A 385 -24.28 11.20 -19.01
CA GLY A 385 -25.70 10.95 -18.72
C GLY A 385 -26.05 9.54 -18.22
N VAL A 386 -25.07 8.63 -18.13
CA VAL A 386 -25.16 7.28 -17.57
C VAL A 386 -24.34 7.22 -16.28
N THR A 387 -24.87 6.60 -15.22
CA THR A 387 -24.17 6.51 -13.93
C THR A 387 -22.95 5.59 -14.03
N ALA A 388 -21.94 5.82 -13.19
CA ALA A 388 -20.77 4.95 -13.10
C ALA A 388 -21.17 3.48 -12.88
N GLN A 389 -22.10 3.22 -11.94
CA GLN A 389 -22.64 1.88 -11.69
C GLN A 389 -23.20 1.20 -12.94
N ALA A 390 -23.94 1.93 -13.78
CA ALA A 390 -24.50 1.37 -15.01
C ALA A 390 -23.39 0.98 -16.00
N ASN A 391 -22.33 1.79 -16.14
CA ASN A 391 -21.18 1.45 -16.99
C ASN A 391 -20.41 0.24 -16.45
N LEU A 392 -20.15 0.19 -15.14
CA LEU A 392 -19.52 -0.98 -14.51
C LEU A 392 -20.38 -2.25 -14.66
N SER A 393 -21.70 -2.12 -14.69
CA SER A 393 -22.62 -3.25 -14.84
C SER A 393 -22.65 -3.76 -16.30
N ARG A 394 -22.53 -2.86 -17.28
CA ARG A 394 -22.49 -3.20 -18.72
C ARG A 394 -21.19 -3.87 -19.16
N ASN A 395 -20.10 -3.63 -18.43
CA ASN A 395 -18.81 -4.26 -18.69
C ASN A 395 -18.13 -4.64 -17.37
N VAL A 396 -18.26 -5.89 -16.95
CA VAL A 396 -17.74 -6.37 -15.65
C VAL A 396 -16.22 -6.27 -15.54
N SER A 397 -15.49 -6.17 -16.65
CA SER A 397 -14.02 -6.02 -16.65
C SER A 397 -13.56 -4.66 -16.13
N LEU A 398 -14.46 -3.67 -16.04
CA LEU A 398 -14.18 -2.33 -15.51
C LEU A 398 -14.13 -2.27 -13.99
N TYR A 399 -14.46 -3.36 -13.27
CA TYR A 399 -14.42 -3.42 -11.80
C TYR A 399 -13.87 -4.76 -11.32
N ARG A 400 -12.75 -5.18 -11.91
CA ARG A 400 -11.97 -6.37 -11.55
C ARG A 400 -10.50 -5.96 -11.46
N PRO A 401 -9.70 -6.59 -10.58
CA PRO A 401 -8.28 -6.33 -10.53
C PRO A 401 -7.61 -6.71 -11.84
N ARG A 402 -6.61 -5.92 -12.20
CA ARG A 402 -5.69 -6.21 -13.30
C ARG A 402 -4.29 -6.22 -12.76
N PHE A 403 -3.42 -6.98 -13.40
CA PHE A 403 -2.09 -7.26 -12.87
C PHE A 403 -1.00 -6.88 -13.86
N VAL A 404 0.11 -6.37 -13.32
CA VAL A 404 1.38 -6.19 -14.03
C VAL A 404 2.50 -6.84 -13.24
N THR A 405 3.50 -7.34 -13.95
CA THR A 405 4.79 -7.72 -13.35
C THR A 405 5.78 -6.58 -13.52
N LEU A 406 6.54 -6.27 -12.48
CA LEU A 406 7.53 -5.21 -12.45
C LEU A 406 8.93 -5.79 -12.23
N ARG A 407 9.93 -5.12 -12.82
CA ARG A 407 11.34 -5.30 -12.48
C ARG A 407 11.88 -3.95 -12.02
N LEU A 408 12.55 -3.95 -10.88
CA LEU A 408 13.22 -2.78 -10.36
C LEU A 408 14.67 -2.76 -10.81
N GLY A 409 15.15 -1.57 -11.17
CA GLY A 409 16.52 -1.31 -11.56
C GLY A 409 17.11 -0.14 -10.78
N PRO A 410 18.37 0.23 -11.05
CA PRO A 410 18.99 1.43 -10.51
C PRO A 410 18.13 2.67 -10.83
N GLY A 411 17.86 3.47 -9.80
CA GLY A 411 17.01 4.67 -9.87
C GLY A 411 17.77 5.99 -9.93
#